data_AF-A0A2A4RQP5-F1
#
_entry.id   AF-A0A2A4RQP5-F1
#
_cell.length_a   1.000
_cell.length_b   1.000
_cell.length_c   1.000
_cell.angle_alpha   90.00
_cell.angle_beta   90.00
_cell.angle_gamma   90.00
#
_symmetry.space_group_name_H-M   'P 1'
#
loop_
_entity.id
_entity.type
_entity.pdbx_description
1 polymer ?
#
loop_
_entity_poly.entity_id
_entity_poly.type
_entity_poly.pdbx_seq_one_letter_code
_entity_poly.pdbx_strand_id
1 'polypeptide(L)'
;MAIFLSSSVQEPIADPSSIITTANAASDVAQILYGLSIRGVRAKAVESYTKRKDRFLILLESPTPIQHQIANESIAGIWDAILEDYQRAITFDGHCFFCQYDVSNLPKPTTCPECGHNLDAHAARRAMRDQQKL
;
A
#
# COMPACT_ATOMS: atom_id res chain seq x y z
N MET A 1 55.84 14.42 -21.30
CA MET A 1 54.42 14.16 -21.60
C MET A 1 54.12 12.70 -21.30
N ALA A 2 53.27 12.43 -20.32
CA ALA A 2 52.45 11.23 -20.24
C ALA A 2 51.38 11.49 -19.18
N ILE A 3 50.17 11.81 -19.63
CA ILE A 3 48.98 12.04 -18.81
C ILE A 3 48.42 10.65 -18.50
N PHE A 4 48.47 10.22 -17.25
CA PHE A 4 47.74 9.03 -16.80
C PHE A 4 46.29 9.44 -16.53
N LEU A 5 45.41 9.07 -17.45
CA LEU A 5 43.97 9.19 -17.32
C LEU A 5 43.47 8.24 -16.24
N SER A 6 42.96 8.82 -15.15
CA SER A 6 42.12 8.13 -14.17
C SER A 6 40.91 7.50 -14.86
N SER A 7 40.82 6.18 -14.85
CA SER A 7 39.54 5.49 -15.03
C SER A 7 39.02 5.14 -13.64
N SER A 8 38.40 6.13 -13.01
CA SER A 8 37.51 5.93 -11.87
C SER A 8 36.33 5.11 -12.38
N VAL A 9 36.36 3.80 -12.17
CA VAL A 9 35.18 2.95 -12.35
C VAL A 9 34.22 3.37 -11.25
N GLN A 10 33.28 4.25 -11.59
CA GLN A 10 32.17 4.58 -10.72
C GLN A 10 31.32 3.33 -10.55
N GLU A 11 31.34 2.79 -9.33
CA GLU A 11 30.35 1.83 -8.83
C GLU A 11 28.93 2.39 -9.08
N PRO A 12 27.94 1.55 -9.43
CA PRO A 12 26.60 2.01 -9.72
C PRO A 12 26.00 2.65 -8.46
N ILE A 13 25.84 3.97 -8.52
CA ILE A 13 25.14 4.77 -7.52
C ILE A 13 23.75 4.16 -7.40
N ALA A 14 23.43 3.62 -6.22
CA ALA A 14 22.12 3.06 -5.92
C ALA A 14 21.03 4.05 -6.35
N ASP A 15 20.19 3.64 -7.31
CA ASP A 15 18.99 4.40 -7.67
C ASP A 15 18.23 4.73 -6.38
N PRO A 16 17.88 6.00 -6.09
CA PRO A 16 17.09 6.35 -4.93
C PRO A 16 15.63 5.97 -5.19
N SER A 17 15.36 4.68 -5.39
CA SER A 17 14.01 4.18 -5.48
C SER A 17 13.35 4.31 -4.11
N SER A 18 12.30 5.13 -4.02
CA SER A 18 11.58 5.34 -2.77
C SER A 18 10.35 4.45 -2.73
N ILE A 19 10.18 3.71 -1.62
CA ILE A 19 8.95 2.97 -1.36
C ILE A 19 7.86 3.96 -1.01
N ILE A 20 6.75 3.91 -1.73
CA ILE A 20 5.61 4.80 -1.48
C ILE A 20 4.50 4.07 -0.72
N THR A 21 4.24 2.82 -1.08
CA THR A 21 3.18 2.02 -0.48
C THR A 21 3.43 0.52 -0.66
N THR A 22 2.66 -0.29 0.06
CA THR A 22 2.73 -1.75 0.06
C THR A 22 1.37 -2.34 -0.25
N ALA A 23 1.33 -3.50 -0.89
CA ALA A 23 0.09 -4.18 -1.24
C ALA A 23 0.18 -5.69 -0.97
N ASN A 24 -0.97 -6.29 -0.66
CA ASN A 24 -1.08 -7.71 -0.31
C ASN A 24 -1.55 -8.57 -1.50
N ALA A 25 -2.38 -8.01 -2.38
CA ALA A 25 -2.91 -8.68 -3.55
C ALA A 25 -2.35 -8.09 -4.85
N ALA A 26 -2.18 -8.94 -5.86
CA ALA A 26 -1.75 -8.51 -7.19
C ALA A 26 -2.80 -7.62 -7.89
N SER A 27 -4.08 -7.78 -7.56
CA SER A 27 -5.16 -6.89 -8.01
C SER A 27 -4.95 -5.46 -7.53
N ASP A 28 -4.63 -5.30 -6.24
CA ASP A 28 -4.40 -3.99 -5.62
C ASP A 28 -3.19 -3.31 -6.26
N VAL A 29 -2.12 -4.08 -6.52
CA VAL A 29 -0.93 -3.60 -7.25
C VAL A 29 -1.31 -3.05 -8.62
N ALA A 30 -2.11 -3.79 -9.40
CA ALA A 30 -2.52 -3.36 -10.73
C ALA A 30 -3.34 -2.07 -10.68
N GLN A 31 -4.27 -1.96 -9.72
CA GLN A 31 -5.07 -0.75 -9.52
C GLN A 31 -4.20 0.44 -9.09
N ILE A 32 -3.23 0.23 -8.20
CA ILE A 32 -2.30 1.28 -7.77
C ILE A 32 -1.43 1.75 -8.92
N LEU A 33 -0.79 0.85 -9.66
CA LEU A 33 0.07 1.23 -10.79
C LEU A 33 -0.71 1.93 -11.90
N TYR A 34 -1.97 1.52 -12.14
CA TYR A 34 -2.84 2.19 -13.11
C TYR A 34 -3.29 3.57 -12.64
N GLY A 35 -3.67 3.71 -11.37
CA GLY A 35 -4.13 4.97 -10.78
C GLY A 35 -3.01 6.01 -10.60
N LEU A 36 -1.76 5.55 -10.44
CA LEU A 36 -0.61 6.42 -10.20
C LEU A 36 -0.10 7.07 -11.50
N SER A 37 -0.86 8.03 -12.03
CA SER A 37 -0.54 8.74 -13.26
C SER A 37 0.40 9.93 -13.05
N ILE A 38 1.64 9.68 -12.61
CA ILE A 38 2.65 10.73 -12.46
C ILE A 38 3.43 10.89 -13.76
N ARG A 39 3.27 12.04 -14.42
CA ARG A 39 3.96 12.33 -15.68
C ARG A 39 5.48 12.24 -15.51
N GLY A 40 6.10 11.32 -16.25
CA GLY A 40 7.56 11.15 -16.29
C GLY A 40 8.16 10.36 -15.13
N VAL A 41 7.36 9.78 -14.24
CA VAL A 41 7.84 8.86 -13.18
C VAL A 41 7.35 7.46 -13.45
N ARG A 42 8.24 6.49 -13.34
CA ARG A 42 7.89 5.07 -13.43
C ARG A 42 7.69 4.54 -12.02
N ALA A 43 6.53 3.95 -11.78
CA ALA A 43 6.28 3.14 -10.61
C ALA A 43 6.47 1.66 -10.97
N LYS A 44 7.11 0.90 -10.09
CA LYS A 44 7.23 -0.57 -10.24
C LYS A 44 6.82 -1.26 -8.96
N ALA A 45 6.22 -2.44 -9.12
CA ALA A 45 6.00 -3.35 -8.02
C ALA A 45 7.15 -4.37 -7.96
N VAL A 46 7.68 -4.59 -6.76
CA VAL A 46 8.67 -5.62 -6.49
C VAL A 46 8.10 -6.55 -5.42
N GLU A 47 8.18 -7.86 -5.66
CA GLU A 47 7.80 -8.84 -4.65
C GLU A 47 8.76 -8.77 -3.46
N SER A 48 8.20 -8.63 -2.27
CA SER A 48 8.96 -8.72 -1.03
C SER A 48 8.90 -10.16 -0.54
N TYR A 49 10.06 -10.83 -0.53
CA TYR A 49 10.23 -12.15 0.08
C TYR A 49 10.56 -12.08 1.58
N THR A 50 10.50 -10.89 2.18
CA THR A 50 10.70 -10.75 3.63
C THR A 50 9.46 -11.24 4.38
N LYS A 51 9.64 -11.85 5.56
CA LYS A 51 8.59 -12.46 6.42
C LYS A 51 7.43 -11.52 6.86
N ARG A 52 7.33 -10.29 6.34
CA ARG A 52 6.20 -9.39 6.59
C ARG A 52 5.02 -9.77 5.68
N LYS A 53 3.80 -9.56 6.19
CA LYS A 53 2.54 -9.85 5.49
C LYS A 53 2.39 -9.14 4.12
N ASP A 54 3.21 -8.11 3.87
CA ASP A 54 3.19 -7.29 2.66
C ASP A 54 3.94 -7.96 1.51
N ARG A 55 3.18 -8.50 0.54
CA ARG A 55 3.71 -9.30 -0.58
C ARG A 55 4.36 -8.45 -1.66
N PHE A 56 3.90 -7.22 -1.87
CA PHE A 56 4.38 -6.33 -2.92
C PHE A 56 4.77 -4.96 -2.37
N LEU A 57 5.93 -4.46 -2.78
CA LEU A 57 6.41 -3.11 -2.53
C LEU A 57 6.26 -2.28 -3.81
N ILE A 58 5.63 -1.11 -3.73
CA ILE A 58 5.49 -0.19 -4.85
C ILE A 58 6.50 0.94 -4.70
N LEU A 59 7.39 1.03 -5.69
CA LEU A 59 8.56 1.91 -5.72
C LEU A 59 8.39 2.96 -6.82
N LEU A 60 8.79 4.21 -6.55
CA LEU A 60 9.08 5.18 -7.61
C LEU A 60 10.54 5.09 -8.00
N GLU A 61 10.82 5.11 -9.29
CA GLU A 61 12.18 5.20 -9.81
C GLU A 61 12.62 6.67 -9.84
N SER A 62 13.54 7.03 -8.95
CA SER A 62 14.19 8.34 -8.88
C SER A 62 13.24 9.55 -8.90
N PRO A 63 12.26 9.62 -7.98
CA PRO A 63 11.30 10.72 -7.96
C PRO A 63 11.93 12.02 -7.46
N THR A 64 11.49 13.14 -8.03
CA THR A 64 11.69 14.44 -7.38
C THR A 64 10.87 14.53 -6.08
N PRO A 65 11.24 15.38 -5.11
CA PRO A 65 10.48 15.55 -3.88
C PRO A 65 9.00 15.90 -4.12
N ILE A 66 8.72 16.71 -5.15
CA ILE A 66 7.36 17.08 -5.55
C ILE A 66 6.60 15.86 -6.08
N GLN A 67 7.21 15.04 -6.94
CA GLN A 67 6.59 13.82 -7.44
C GLN A 67 6.33 12.82 -6.31
N HIS A 68 7.24 12.73 -5.33
CA HIS A 68 7.03 11.89 -4.15
C HIS A 68 5.82 12.36 -3.33
N GLN A 69 5.69 13.68 -3.11
CA GLN A 69 4.52 14.25 -2.43
C GLN A 69 3.21 13.97 -3.19
N ILE A 70 3.18 14.23 -4.50
CA ILE A 70 2.02 13.97 -5.36
C ILE A 70 1.65 12.48 -5.32
N ALA A 71 2.64 11.59 -5.32
CA ALA A 71 2.42 10.16 -5.21
C ALA A 71 1.74 9.78 -3.89
N ASN A 72 2.21 10.32 -2.76
CA ASN A 72 1.61 10.07 -1.45
C ASN A 72 0.16 10.55 -1.39
N GLU A 73 -0.12 11.75 -1.92
CA GLU A 73 -1.47 12.30 -1.97
C GLU A 73 -2.39 11.44 -2.87
N SER A 74 -1.88 10.99 -4.02
CA SER A 74 -2.64 10.14 -4.96
C SER A 74 -2.92 8.75 -4.37
N ILE A 75 -1.96 8.15 -3.68
CA ILE A 75 -2.08 6.82 -3.09
C ILE A 75 -3.19 6.75 -2.05
N ALA A 76 -3.36 7.80 -1.24
CA ALA A 76 -4.46 7.85 -0.27
C ALA A 76 -5.82 7.73 -0.97
N GLY A 77 -6.04 8.52 -2.04
CA GLY A 77 -7.28 8.49 -2.82
C GLY A 77 -7.49 7.17 -3.59
N ILE A 78 -6.42 6.61 -4.15
CA ILE A 78 -6.47 5.29 -4.80
C ILE A 78 -6.90 4.25 -3.79
N TRP A 79 -6.25 4.17 -2.63
CA TRP A 79 -6.63 3.20 -1.61
C TRP A 79 -8.06 3.38 -1.12
N ASP A 80 -8.55 4.60 -1.00
CA ASP A 80 -9.96 4.81 -0.64
C ASP A 80 -10.90 4.17 -1.66
N ALA A 81 -10.61 4.32 -2.96
CA ALA A 81 -11.36 3.66 -4.03
C ALA A 81 -11.21 2.14 -4.01
N ILE A 82 -10.00 1.61 -3.78
CA ILE A 82 -9.77 0.16 -3.62
C ILE A 82 -10.56 -0.36 -2.41
N LEU A 83 -10.59 0.38 -1.31
CA LEU A 83 -11.32 0.00 -0.10
C LEU A 83 -12.84 0.02 -0.30
N GLU A 84 -13.38 0.73 -1.29
CA GLU A 84 -14.80 0.60 -1.66
C GLU A 84 -15.15 -0.80 -2.18
N ASP A 85 -14.20 -1.49 -2.83
CA ASP A 85 -14.37 -2.89 -3.22
C ASP A 85 -14.31 -3.84 -2.01
N TYR A 86 -13.56 -3.48 -0.96
CA TYR A 86 -13.56 -4.21 0.31
C TYR A 86 -14.86 -3.94 1.05
N GLN A 87 -15.79 -4.90 0.98
CA GLN A 87 -17.13 -4.74 1.55
C GLN A 87 -17.09 -4.41 3.06
N ARG A 88 -16.11 -4.91 3.84
CA ARG A 88 -16.10 -4.84 5.32
C ARG A 88 -14.71 -4.94 5.95
N ALA A 89 -14.55 -4.35 7.14
CA ALA A 89 -13.38 -4.51 8.01
C ALA A 89 -13.39 -5.87 8.77
N ILE A 90 -13.47 -6.97 8.04
CA ILE A 90 -13.48 -8.35 8.57
C ILE A 90 -12.26 -9.13 8.10
N THR A 91 -11.83 -10.10 8.90
CA THR A 91 -10.84 -11.09 8.50
C THR A 91 -11.41 -11.99 7.40
N PHE A 92 -10.53 -12.70 6.69
CA PHE A 92 -10.94 -13.69 5.68
C PHE A 92 -11.89 -14.75 6.25
N ASP A 93 -11.71 -15.09 7.53
CA ASP A 93 -12.53 -16.05 8.26
C ASP A 93 -13.87 -15.46 8.76
N GLY A 94 -14.22 -14.22 8.37
CA GLY A 94 -15.48 -13.58 8.75
C GLY A 94 -15.51 -13.00 10.17
N HIS A 95 -14.36 -12.78 10.81
CA HIS A 95 -14.29 -12.20 12.15
C HIS A 95 -14.03 -10.69 12.11
N CYS A 96 -14.47 -9.97 13.14
CA CYS A 96 -14.14 -8.56 13.33
C CYS A 96 -12.62 -8.39 13.43
N PHE A 97 -12.04 -7.51 12.61
CA PHE A 97 -10.59 -7.27 12.62
C PHE A 97 -10.06 -6.79 13.99
N PHE A 98 -10.86 -6.03 14.73
CA PHE A 98 -10.43 -5.38 15.98
C PHE A 98 -10.45 -6.30 17.20
N CYS A 99 -11.56 -7.02 17.40
CA CYS A 99 -11.78 -7.85 18.59
C CYS A 99 -11.85 -9.36 18.31
N GLN A 100 -11.75 -9.78 17.04
CA GLN A 100 -11.85 -11.18 16.61
C GLN A 100 -13.19 -11.86 16.91
N TYR A 101 -14.25 -11.10 17.18
CA TYR A 101 -15.60 -11.65 17.30
C TYR A 101 -16.12 -12.14 15.95
N ASP A 102 -16.77 -13.30 15.90
CA ASP A 102 -17.37 -13.83 14.67
C ASP A 102 -18.58 -12.98 14.25
N VAL A 103 -18.46 -12.31 13.10
CA VAL A 103 -19.51 -11.45 12.54
C VAL A 103 -20.09 -12.02 11.25
N SER A 104 -19.71 -13.25 10.86
CA SER A 104 -20.13 -13.90 9.61
C SER A 104 -21.65 -14.01 9.46
N ASN A 105 -22.35 -14.21 10.58
CA ASN A 105 -23.80 -14.42 10.63
C ASN A 105 -24.61 -13.18 11.02
N LEU A 106 -23.98 -12.01 11.15
CA LEU A 106 -24.68 -10.79 11.53
C LEU A 106 -25.31 -10.10 10.31
N PRO A 107 -26.55 -9.58 10.43
CA PRO A 107 -27.19 -8.83 9.37
C PRO A 107 -26.42 -7.54 9.03
N LYS A 108 -26.48 -7.13 7.75
CA LYS A 108 -25.89 -5.88 7.28
C LYS A 108 -26.84 -4.69 7.56
N PRO A 109 -26.35 -3.49 7.96
CA PRO A 109 -24.97 -3.12 8.30
C PRO A 109 -24.56 -3.63 9.68
N THR A 110 -23.27 -3.92 9.86
CA THR A 110 -22.79 -4.69 11.02
C THR A 110 -21.88 -3.83 11.89
N THR A 111 -22.47 -3.22 12.90
CA THR A 111 -21.71 -2.80 14.08
C THR A 111 -21.33 -4.05 14.86
N CYS A 112 -20.05 -4.22 15.17
CA CYS A 112 -19.61 -5.35 15.98
C CYS A 112 -20.21 -5.23 17.40
N PRO A 113 -20.91 -6.26 17.91
CA PRO A 113 -21.57 -6.18 19.21
C PRO A 113 -20.59 -6.15 20.38
N GLU A 114 -19.38 -6.69 20.21
CA GLU A 114 -18.37 -6.75 21.28
C GLU A 114 -17.57 -5.45 21.42
N CYS A 115 -17.15 -4.84 20.31
CA CYS A 115 -16.29 -3.65 20.33
C CYS A 115 -16.99 -2.36 19.88
N GLY A 116 -18.23 -2.43 19.40
CA GLY A 116 -18.99 -1.26 18.96
C GLY A 116 -18.50 -0.61 17.67
N HIS A 117 -17.46 -1.13 17.02
CA HIS A 117 -16.97 -0.58 15.75
C HIS A 117 -17.90 -0.92 14.59
N ASN A 118 -18.22 0.09 13.79
CA ASN A 118 -18.93 -0.08 12.53
C ASN A 118 -17.96 -0.63 11.48
N LEU A 119 -18.15 -1.89 11.08
CA LEU A 119 -17.24 -2.58 10.15
C LEU A 119 -17.38 -2.13 8.70
N ASP A 120 -18.49 -1.47 8.37
CA ASP A 120 -18.74 -0.91 7.03
C ASP A 120 -18.14 0.52 6.89
N ALA A 121 -17.74 1.15 8.00
CA ALA A 121 -17.18 2.51 8.00
C ALA A 121 -15.79 2.60 7.31
N HIS A 122 -15.54 3.69 6.57
CA HIS A 122 -14.23 3.92 5.93
C HIS A 122 -13.07 3.93 6.93
N ALA A 123 -13.27 4.51 8.12
CA ALA A 123 -12.25 4.53 9.17
C ALA A 123 -11.85 3.11 9.62
N ALA A 124 -12.82 2.21 9.76
CA ALA A 124 -12.57 0.81 10.12
C ALA A 124 -11.82 0.05 9.02
N ARG A 125 -12.22 0.26 7.74
CA ARG A 125 -11.56 -0.34 6.57
C ARG A 125 -10.11 0.14 6.41
N ARG A 126 -9.86 1.44 6.61
CA ARG A 126 -8.49 2.01 6.63
C ARG A 126 -7.65 1.44 7.77
N ALA A 127 -8.20 1.37 8.99
CA ALA A 127 -7.50 0.78 10.13
C ALA A 127 -7.14 -0.70 9.90
N MET A 128 -8.04 -1.47 9.28
CA MET A 128 -7.76 -2.84 8.87
C MET A 128 -6.58 -2.93 7.87
N ARG A 129 -6.59 -2.10 6.82
CA ARG A 129 -5.51 -2.02 5.82
C ARG A 129 -4.17 -1.71 6.49
N ASP A 130 -4.17 -0.68 7.35
CA ASP A 130 -2.96 -0.20 8.03
C ASP A 130 -2.54 -1.11 9.21
N GLN A 131 -3.29 -2.18 9.45
CA GLN A 131 -3.14 -3.09 10.59
C GLN A 131 -3.13 -2.37 11.95
N GLN A 132 -3.84 -1.25 12.05
CA GLN A 132 -3.98 -0.45 13.26
C GLN A 132 -5.22 -0.89 14.05
N LYS A 133 -5.07 -1.03 15.36
CA LYS A 133 -6.21 -1.19 16.26
C LYS A 133 -6.76 0.20 16.60
N LEU A 134 -8.07 0.38 16.44
CA LEU A 134 -8.80 1.58 16.85
C LEU A 134 -9.09 1.55 18.36
#